data_AF-A0A1B8CY86-F1
#
_entry.id   AF-A0A1B8CY86-F1
#
_cell.length_a   1.000
_cell.length_b   1.000
_cell.length_c   1.000
_cell.angle_alpha   90.00
_cell.angle_beta   90.00
_cell.angle_gamma   90.00
#
_symmetry.space_group_name_H-M   'P 1'
#
loop_
_entity.id
_entity.type
_entity.pdbx_description
1 polymer ?
#
loop_
_entity_poly.entity_id
_entity_poly.type
_entity_poly.pdbx_seq_one_letter_code
_entity_poly.pdbx_strand_id
1 'polypeptide(L)'
;MQFKASFVAAFLLATTPALGFTVPQDTQDGTYIVQLDASGQEVHTRIDDVSSEAAVPRAILGSHVKRDGLDQFGCFNNQLPLINDQVGRAVNELRLQIGPNGRGVGSHMSLYSIYGEAVAYCCNNHAAGNTCFLSAQAESNVRITSLCGAGHPGYAYDSGAHLTYGYQQKAYNFCPGS
;
A
#
# COMPACT_ATOMS: atom_id res chain seq x y z
N MET A 1 50.80 37.44 12.30
CA MET A 1 49.52 36.92 12.81
C MET A 1 48.66 36.56 11.60
N GLN A 2 48.40 35.28 11.33
CA GLN A 2 47.54 34.81 10.24
C GLN A 2 46.46 33.91 10.84
N PHE A 3 45.19 34.31 10.71
CA PHE A 3 44.05 33.47 11.06
C PHE A 3 43.63 32.69 9.81
N LYS A 4 43.78 31.36 9.85
CA LYS A 4 43.21 30.45 8.86
C LYS A 4 41.76 30.18 9.27
N ALA A 5 40.80 30.68 8.50
CA ALA A 5 39.40 30.29 8.62
C ALA A 5 39.18 28.96 7.87
N SER A 6 39.03 27.86 8.60
CA SER A 6 38.54 26.60 8.04
C SER A 6 37.03 26.69 7.87
N PHE A 7 36.56 26.63 6.62
CA PHE A 7 35.15 26.41 6.29
C PHE A 7 34.79 24.96 6.61
N VAL A 8 33.99 24.74 7.66
CA VAL A 8 33.32 23.46 7.89
C VAL A 8 32.02 23.48 7.08
N ALA A 9 32.01 22.78 5.94
CA ALA A 9 30.80 22.55 5.18
C ALA A 9 29.92 21.55 5.95
N ALA A 10 28.87 22.04 6.60
CA ALA A 10 27.85 21.20 7.21
C ALA A 10 27.00 20.57 6.09
N PHE A 11 27.23 19.29 5.81
CA PHE A 11 26.35 18.48 4.98
C PHE A 11 25.04 18.25 5.74
N LEU A 12 24.03 19.06 5.46
CA LEU A 12 22.65 18.81 5.86
C LEU A 12 22.14 17.60 5.06
N LEU A 13 22.24 16.41 5.64
CA LEU A 13 21.48 15.25 5.19
C LEU A 13 19.99 15.58 5.38
N ALA A 14 19.33 15.98 4.30
CA ALA A 14 17.89 16.08 4.26
C ALA A 14 17.32 14.66 4.36
N THR A 15 17.02 14.22 5.58
CA THR A 15 16.13 13.09 5.81
C THR A 15 14.74 13.51 5.33
N THR A 16 14.38 13.16 4.10
CA THR A 16 12.99 13.25 3.64
C THR A 16 12.16 12.35 4.56
N PRO A 17 11.19 12.89 5.31
CA PRO A 17 10.27 12.03 6.05
C PRO A 17 9.61 11.11 5.02
N ALA A 18 9.56 9.82 5.29
CA ALA A 18 8.83 8.89 4.47
C ALA A 18 7.33 9.15 4.66
N LEU A 19 6.82 10.12 3.91
CA LEU A 19 5.41 10.47 3.88
C LEU A 19 4.72 9.34 3.12
N GLY A 20 3.90 8.55 3.81
CA GLY A 20 2.95 7.66 3.12
C GLY A 20 2.01 8.45 2.23
N PHE A 21 1.34 7.77 1.31
CA PHE A 21 0.48 8.39 0.31
C PHE A 21 -0.78 8.99 0.94
N THR A 22 -1.14 10.19 0.48
CA THR A 22 -2.31 10.94 0.92
C THR A 22 -3.39 10.85 -0.14
N VAL A 23 -4.58 10.33 0.20
CA VAL A 23 -5.69 10.37 -0.76
C VAL A 23 -6.14 11.83 -0.94
N PRO A 24 -6.13 12.40 -2.17
CA PRO A 24 -6.59 13.77 -2.39
C PRO A 24 -8.03 13.99 -1.92
N GLN A 25 -8.34 15.21 -1.47
CA GLN A 25 -9.70 15.60 -1.15
C GLN A 25 -10.60 15.42 -2.39
N ASP A 26 -11.86 15.02 -2.16
CA ASP A 26 -12.86 14.73 -3.20
C ASP A 26 -12.52 13.57 -4.17
N THR A 27 -11.49 12.76 -3.88
CA THR A 27 -11.24 11.53 -4.63
C THR A 27 -12.48 10.64 -4.58
N GLN A 28 -13.01 10.27 -5.73
CA GLN A 28 -14.18 9.39 -5.87
C GLN A 28 -13.86 7.96 -5.43
N ASP A 29 -14.91 7.18 -5.17
CA ASP A 29 -14.77 5.74 -4.94
C ASP A 29 -14.23 5.05 -6.21
N GLY A 30 -13.34 4.08 -6.01
CA GLY A 30 -12.68 3.36 -7.10
C GLY A 30 -11.33 2.76 -6.70
N THR A 31 -10.69 2.06 -7.64
CA THR A 31 -9.33 1.53 -7.48
C THR A 31 -8.31 2.38 -8.23
N TYR A 32 -7.14 2.51 -7.62
CA TYR A 32 -6.09 3.40 -8.06
C TYR A 32 -4.72 2.75 -7.88
N ILE A 33 -3.77 3.18 -8.71
CA ILE A 33 -2.35 3.05 -8.43
C ILE A 33 -1.83 4.42 -8.02
N VAL A 34 -1.03 4.46 -6.96
CA VAL A 34 -0.26 5.64 -6.58
C VAL A 34 1.24 5.38 -6.76
N GLN A 35 1.93 6.40 -7.26
CA GLN A 35 3.36 6.45 -7.49
C GLN A 35 3.87 7.88 -7.26
N LEU A 36 5.18 8.04 -7.02
CA LEU A 36 5.83 9.35 -7.08
C LEU A 36 6.28 9.65 -8.52
N ASP A 37 6.08 10.88 -8.99
CA ASP A 37 6.64 11.32 -10.26
C ASP A 37 8.11 11.79 -10.14
N ALA A 38 8.68 12.26 -11.25
CA ALA A 38 10.08 12.73 -11.28
C ALA A 38 10.36 13.95 -10.38
N SER A 39 9.32 14.67 -9.96
CA SER A 39 9.41 15.79 -9.02
C SER A 39 9.20 15.36 -7.56
N GLY A 40 8.91 14.09 -7.32
CA GLY A 40 8.56 13.56 -6.01
C GLY A 40 7.12 13.84 -5.59
N GLN A 41 6.24 14.19 -6.53
CA GLN A 41 4.82 14.40 -6.26
C GLN A 41 4.03 13.10 -6.42
N GLU A 42 3.05 12.88 -5.53
CA GLU A 42 2.13 11.74 -5.61
C GLU A 42 1.20 11.86 -6.83
N VAL A 43 1.18 10.83 -7.67
CA VAL A 43 0.29 10.72 -8.82
C VAL A 43 -0.63 9.53 -8.62
N HIS A 44 -1.92 9.82 -8.41
CA HIS A 44 -2.98 8.83 -8.24
C HIS A 44 -3.68 8.60 -9.57
N THR A 45 -3.50 7.41 -10.14
CA THR A 45 -4.12 7.03 -11.43
C THR A 45 -5.27 6.09 -11.17
N ARG A 46 -6.49 6.51 -11.52
CA ARG A 46 -7.67 5.64 -11.46
C ARG A 46 -7.52 4.52 -12.49
N ILE A 47 -7.80 3.30 -12.06
CA ILE A 47 -7.90 2.14 -12.92
C ILE A 47 -9.39 1.95 -13.16
N ASP A 48 -9.94 2.55 -14.21
CA ASP A 48 -11.38 2.42 -14.50
C ASP A 48 -11.83 0.95 -14.55
N ASP A 49 -13.08 0.72 -14.16
CA ASP A 49 -13.65 -0.62 -14.00
C ASP A 49 -13.61 -1.42 -15.31
N VAL A 50 -12.87 -2.53 -15.26
CA VAL A 50 -12.83 -3.63 -16.25
C VAL A 50 -12.40 -3.23 -17.67
N SER A 51 -11.10 -3.04 -17.86
CA SER A 51 -10.43 -3.50 -19.09
C SER A 51 -9.63 -4.76 -18.77
N SER A 52 -10.26 -5.92 -19.00
CA SER A 52 -9.53 -7.11 -19.36
C SER A 52 -8.65 -6.77 -20.57
N GLU A 53 -7.35 -6.52 -20.33
CA GLU A 53 -6.23 -6.65 -21.27
C GLU A 53 -5.10 -5.65 -20.90
N ALA A 54 -4.31 -6.05 -19.91
CA ALA A 54 -2.87 -6.05 -20.11
C ALA A 54 -2.40 -7.45 -19.76
N ALA A 55 -2.52 -8.37 -20.71
CA ALA A 55 -1.85 -9.65 -20.65
C ALA A 55 -0.33 -9.38 -20.67
N VAL A 56 0.27 -9.29 -19.49
CA VAL A 56 1.71 -9.55 -19.36
C VAL A 56 1.90 -11.02 -19.79
N PRO A 57 2.87 -11.34 -20.66
CA PRO A 57 2.97 -12.66 -21.28
C PRO A 57 2.91 -13.80 -20.28
N ARG A 58 2.01 -14.74 -20.58
CA ARG A 58 1.73 -15.96 -19.83
C ARG A 58 2.96 -16.87 -19.79
N ALA A 59 3.73 -16.77 -18.72
CA ALA A 59 4.59 -17.82 -18.17
C ALA A 59 4.67 -17.50 -16.66
N ILE A 60 4.26 -18.32 -15.71
CA ILE A 60 4.60 -19.73 -15.51
C ILE A 60 3.43 -20.42 -14.79
N LEU A 61 3.10 -21.64 -15.23
CA LEU A 61 2.30 -22.60 -14.48
C LEU A 61 3.01 -22.93 -13.15
N GLY A 62 2.49 -22.38 -12.07
CA GLY A 62 2.79 -22.77 -10.70
C GLY A 62 1.75 -22.11 -9.80
N SER A 63 0.82 -22.89 -9.26
CA SER A 63 -0.02 -22.48 -8.14
C SER A 63 0.89 -22.27 -6.93
N HIS A 64 1.63 -21.18 -6.90
CA HIS A 64 2.40 -20.77 -5.74
C HIS A 64 1.45 -20.07 -4.79
N VAL A 65 0.76 -20.87 -3.97
CA VAL A 65 0.27 -20.37 -2.68
C VAL A 65 1.52 -19.93 -1.92
N LYS A 66 1.75 -18.62 -1.80
CA LYS A 66 2.84 -18.12 -0.97
C LYS A 66 2.60 -18.64 0.45
N ARG A 67 3.55 -19.42 0.98
CA ARG A 67 3.60 -19.79 2.41
C ARG A 67 4.07 -18.57 3.19
N ASP A 68 3.32 -18.24 4.24
CA ASP A 68 3.66 -17.46 5.44
C ASP A 68 4.77 -16.41 5.26
N GLY A 69 4.47 -15.34 4.53
CA GLY A 69 5.37 -14.18 4.44
C GLY A 69 4.99 -13.03 5.39
N LEU A 70 3.75 -13.02 5.89
CA LEU A 70 3.27 -11.97 6.79
C LEU A 70 3.81 -12.22 8.21
N ASP A 71 4.74 -11.38 8.64
CA ASP A 71 5.46 -11.56 9.91
C ASP A 71 5.23 -10.42 10.91
N GLN A 72 4.71 -9.28 10.47
CA GLN A 72 4.44 -8.12 11.31
C GLN A 72 2.99 -7.67 11.16
N PHE A 73 2.35 -7.30 12.27
CA PHE A 73 0.94 -6.92 12.31
C PHE A 73 0.75 -5.77 13.28
N GLY A 74 -0.19 -4.88 12.99
CA GLY A 74 -0.52 -3.79 13.90
C GLY A 74 -1.91 -3.21 13.68
N CYS A 75 -2.44 -2.62 14.74
CA CYS A 75 -3.70 -1.88 14.74
C CYS A 75 -3.41 -0.40 14.78
N PHE A 76 -4.17 0.41 14.02
CA PHE A 76 -4.06 1.86 14.09
C PHE A 76 -4.95 2.39 15.22
N ASN A 77 -4.44 2.35 16.45
CA ASN A 77 -5.19 2.70 17.67
C ASN A 77 -5.66 4.16 17.75
N ASN A 78 -5.14 5.04 16.88
CA ASN A 78 -5.55 6.44 16.77
C ASN A 78 -6.64 6.66 15.70
N GLN A 79 -7.16 5.59 15.09
CA GLN A 79 -8.23 5.64 14.11
C GLN A 79 -9.51 5.05 14.71
N LEU A 80 -10.64 5.71 14.45
CA LEU A 80 -11.96 5.19 14.74
C LEU A 80 -12.27 3.93 13.89
N PRO A 81 -13.14 3.05 14.39
CA PRO A 81 -13.66 1.92 13.61
C PRO A 81 -14.38 2.41 12.35
N LEU A 82 -14.10 1.76 11.22
CA LEU A 82 -14.80 1.97 9.96
C LEU A 82 -16.11 1.17 9.92
N ILE A 83 -17.04 1.61 9.07
CA ILE A 83 -18.26 0.85 8.79
C ILE A 83 -17.88 -0.45 8.06
N ASN A 84 -18.27 -1.60 8.60
CA ASN A 84 -17.89 -2.91 8.08
C ASN A 84 -18.25 -3.11 6.58
N ASP A 85 -19.39 -2.59 6.12
CA ASP A 85 -19.77 -2.66 4.69
C ASP A 85 -18.79 -1.88 3.81
N GLN A 86 -18.32 -0.71 4.26
CA GLN A 86 -17.35 0.10 3.52
C GLN A 86 -15.99 -0.61 3.43
N VAL A 87 -15.53 -1.19 4.55
CA VAL A 87 -14.30 -2.02 4.57
C VAL A 87 -14.45 -3.20 3.62
N GLY A 88 -15.57 -3.93 3.71
CA GLY A 88 -15.85 -5.09 2.86
C GLY A 88 -15.83 -4.76 1.38
N ARG A 89 -16.44 -3.63 0.98
CA ARG A 89 -16.45 -3.16 -0.41
C ARG A 89 -15.08 -2.71 -0.88
N ALA A 90 -14.37 -1.87 -0.14
CA ALA A 90 -13.01 -1.45 -0.51
C ALA A 90 -12.06 -2.65 -0.63
N VAL A 91 -12.16 -3.62 0.29
CA VAL A 91 -11.42 -4.88 0.24
C VAL A 91 -11.79 -5.70 -1.00
N ASN A 92 -13.07 -5.80 -1.33
CA ASN A 92 -13.52 -6.57 -2.49
C ASN A 92 -13.01 -5.97 -3.80
N GLU A 93 -13.12 -4.66 -3.99
CA GLU A 93 -12.64 -3.97 -5.18
C GLU A 93 -11.12 -4.13 -5.35
N LEU A 94 -10.35 -3.98 -4.27
CA LEU A 94 -8.92 -4.26 -4.29
C LEU A 94 -8.62 -5.70 -4.73
N ARG A 95 -9.39 -6.68 -4.23
CA ARG A 95 -9.23 -8.10 -4.55
C ARG A 95 -9.50 -8.40 -6.02
N LEU A 96 -10.51 -7.77 -6.62
CA LEU A 96 -10.80 -7.89 -8.05
C LEU A 96 -9.60 -7.42 -8.89
N GLN A 97 -8.94 -6.35 -8.46
CA GLN A 97 -7.80 -5.76 -9.16
C GLN A 97 -6.49 -6.53 -8.95
N ILE A 98 -6.34 -7.20 -7.80
CA ILE A 98 -5.28 -8.18 -7.55
C ILE A 98 -5.46 -9.40 -8.46
N GLY A 99 -6.69 -9.91 -8.57
CA GLY A 99 -7.00 -11.07 -9.41
C GLY A 99 -6.39 -12.39 -8.92
N PRO A 100 -6.71 -13.51 -9.58
CA PRO A 100 -6.33 -14.86 -9.11
C PRO A 100 -4.83 -15.14 -9.21
N ASN A 101 -4.11 -14.45 -10.11
CA ASN A 101 -2.68 -14.65 -10.32
C ASN A 101 -1.81 -13.60 -9.59
N GLY A 102 -2.44 -12.73 -8.81
CA GLY A 102 -1.78 -11.55 -8.26
C GLY A 102 -1.61 -10.43 -9.29
N ARG A 103 -1.29 -9.24 -8.77
CA ARG A 103 -1.09 -8.02 -9.56
C ARG A 103 0.31 -7.50 -9.31
N GLY A 104 1.08 -7.37 -10.40
CA GLY A 104 2.36 -6.69 -10.37
C GLY A 104 2.19 -5.24 -9.96
N VAL A 105 3.01 -4.80 -9.01
CA VAL A 105 3.14 -3.43 -8.53
C VAL A 105 4.58 -3.00 -8.71
N GLY A 106 4.79 -1.86 -9.37
CA GLY A 106 6.13 -1.33 -9.64
C GLY A 106 6.89 -0.99 -8.36
N SER A 107 8.18 -0.69 -8.52
CA SER A 107 9.01 -0.18 -7.42
C SER A 107 8.34 0.99 -6.72
N HIS A 108 8.23 0.94 -5.39
CA HIS A 108 7.60 1.98 -4.56
C HIS A 108 6.15 2.36 -4.96
N MET A 109 5.46 1.50 -5.71
CA MET A 109 4.06 1.72 -6.08
C MET A 109 3.12 1.03 -5.11
N SER A 110 1.93 1.62 -4.94
CA SER A 110 0.87 1.00 -4.14
C SER A 110 -0.42 0.87 -4.93
N LEU A 111 -1.05 -0.29 -4.79
CA LEU A 111 -2.39 -0.56 -5.31
C LEU A 111 -3.39 -0.38 -4.16
N TYR A 112 -4.41 0.44 -4.36
CA TYR A 112 -5.39 0.69 -3.30
C TYR A 112 -6.79 0.95 -3.86
N SER A 113 -7.80 0.66 -3.06
CA SER A 113 -9.20 0.93 -3.38
C SER A 113 -9.86 1.75 -2.27
N ILE A 114 -10.74 2.67 -2.68
CA ILE A 114 -11.53 3.53 -1.80
C ILE A 114 -13.00 3.10 -1.90
N TYR A 115 -13.67 3.02 -0.74
CA TYR A 115 -15.13 3.03 -0.68
C TYR A 115 -15.59 3.79 0.56
N GLY A 116 -16.26 4.93 0.38
CA GLY A 116 -16.60 5.83 1.48
C GLY A 116 -15.34 6.28 2.24
N GLU A 117 -15.28 6.01 3.54
CA GLU A 117 -14.13 6.36 4.39
C GLU A 117 -13.04 5.29 4.44
N ALA A 118 -13.27 4.11 3.85
CA ALA A 118 -12.34 2.99 3.91
C ALA A 118 -11.37 3.02 2.72
N VAL A 119 -10.08 2.87 3.02
CA VAL A 119 -9.02 2.62 2.05
C VAL A 119 -8.43 1.24 2.33
N ALA A 120 -8.56 0.32 1.38
CA ALA A 120 -7.88 -0.98 1.41
C ALA A 120 -6.67 -0.94 0.46
N TYR A 121 -5.53 -1.51 0.86
CA TYR A 121 -4.28 -1.35 0.10
C TYR A 121 -3.39 -2.59 0.07
N CYS A 122 -2.53 -2.61 -0.94
CA CYS A 122 -1.30 -3.39 -1.03
C CYS A 122 -0.15 -2.45 -1.45
N CYS A 123 0.83 -2.30 -0.58
CA CYS A 123 1.96 -1.40 -0.74
C CYS A 123 3.21 -2.17 -1.12
N ASN A 124 3.92 -1.76 -2.18
CA ASN A 124 5.28 -2.21 -2.42
C ASN A 124 6.28 -1.23 -1.82
N ASN A 125 6.85 -1.57 -0.67
CA ASN A 125 7.88 -0.75 -0.02
C ASN A 125 9.28 -1.10 -0.54
N HIS A 126 9.38 -2.04 -1.48
CA HIS A 126 10.66 -2.45 -2.06
C HIS A 126 11.07 -1.54 -3.23
N ALA A 127 12.38 -1.39 -3.40
CA ALA A 127 12.99 -0.68 -4.53
C ALA A 127 12.89 -1.43 -5.87
N ALA A 128 12.50 -2.72 -5.85
CA ALA A 128 12.17 -3.49 -7.05
C ALA A 128 10.66 -3.75 -7.14
N GLY A 129 10.17 -4.03 -8.35
CA GLY A 129 8.78 -4.43 -8.55
C GLY A 129 8.45 -5.72 -7.78
N ASN A 130 7.21 -5.83 -7.33
CA ASN A 130 6.71 -6.97 -6.58
C ASN A 130 5.29 -7.34 -7.03
N THR A 131 4.70 -8.37 -6.42
CA THR A 131 3.35 -8.84 -6.75
C THR A 131 2.49 -8.88 -5.50
N CYS A 132 1.38 -8.15 -5.54
CA CYS A 132 0.31 -8.28 -4.56
C CYS A 132 -0.43 -9.60 -4.80
N PHE A 133 -0.55 -10.45 -3.78
CA PHE A 133 -1.22 -11.74 -3.88
C PHE A 133 -2.56 -11.76 -3.14
N LEU A 134 -3.55 -12.40 -3.76
CA LEU A 134 -4.91 -12.50 -3.22
C LEU A 134 -4.97 -13.28 -1.89
N SER A 135 -4.10 -14.29 -1.74
CA SER A 135 -3.99 -15.10 -0.53
C SER A 135 -3.43 -14.29 0.64
N ALA A 136 -2.33 -13.56 0.42
CA ALA A 136 -1.73 -12.68 1.43
C ALA A 136 -2.71 -11.57 1.85
N GLN A 137 -3.45 -11.00 0.90
CA GLN A 137 -4.47 -9.99 1.18
C GLN A 137 -5.63 -10.57 2.01
N ALA A 138 -6.11 -11.78 1.69
CA ALA A 138 -7.14 -12.45 2.48
C ALA A 138 -6.67 -12.74 3.92
N GLU A 139 -5.48 -13.33 4.05
CA GLU A 139 -4.89 -13.68 5.33
C GLU A 139 -4.68 -12.44 6.21
N SER A 140 -4.18 -11.35 5.62
CA SER A 140 -4.00 -10.07 6.30
C SER A 140 -5.31 -9.57 6.90
N ASN A 141 -6.42 -9.57 6.14
CA ASN A 141 -7.70 -9.09 6.64
C ASN A 141 -8.27 -9.97 7.77
N VAL A 142 -8.11 -11.29 7.68
CA VAL A 142 -8.50 -12.21 8.76
C VAL A 142 -7.70 -11.89 10.02
N ARG A 143 -6.40 -11.70 9.89
CA ARG A 143 -5.51 -11.47 11.03
C ARG A 143 -5.70 -10.08 11.66
N ILE A 144 -5.90 -9.05 10.85
CA ILE A 144 -6.26 -7.70 11.32
C ILE A 144 -7.60 -7.75 12.05
N THR A 145 -8.62 -8.39 11.48
CA THR A 145 -9.93 -8.51 12.14
C THR A 145 -9.83 -9.25 13.47
N SER A 146 -9.03 -10.31 13.53
CA SER A 146 -8.82 -11.08 14.76
C SER A 146 -8.02 -10.32 15.83
N LEU A 147 -7.06 -9.48 15.42
CA LEU A 147 -6.18 -8.75 16.34
C LEU A 147 -6.79 -7.43 16.81
N CYS A 148 -7.35 -6.67 15.87
CA CYS A 148 -7.81 -5.31 16.06
C CYS A 148 -9.31 -5.22 16.31
N GLY A 149 -10.09 -6.22 15.89
CA GLY A 149 -11.54 -6.19 15.91
C GLY A 149 -12.15 -5.82 14.55
N ALA A 150 -13.40 -6.21 14.34
CA ALA A 150 -14.12 -5.92 13.10
C ALA A 150 -14.20 -4.41 12.83
N GLY A 151 -13.84 -4.01 11.60
CA GLY A 151 -13.84 -2.62 11.15
C GLY A 151 -12.72 -1.77 11.76
N HIS A 152 -11.92 -2.28 12.69
CA HIS A 152 -10.79 -1.53 13.25
C HIS A 152 -9.63 -1.52 12.26
N PRO A 153 -9.12 -0.35 11.86
CA PRO A 153 -7.99 -0.23 10.95
C PRO A 153 -6.73 -0.94 11.42
N GLY A 154 -5.97 -1.48 10.47
CA GLY A 154 -4.71 -2.15 10.75
C GLY A 154 -3.95 -2.57 9.50
N TYR A 155 -2.80 -3.21 9.72
CA TYR A 155 -1.91 -3.67 8.69
C TYR A 155 -1.29 -5.03 9.01
N ALA A 156 -0.85 -5.70 7.95
CA ALA A 156 0.06 -6.82 7.97
C ALA A 156 1.22 -6.51 7.02
N TYR A 157 2.44 -6.81 7.44
CA TYR A 157 3.66 -6.57 6.68
C TYR A 157 4.42 -7.87 6.48
N ASP A 158 4.98 -7.99 5.29
CA ASP A 158 5.78 -9.11 4.83
C ASP A 158 7.22 -8.63 4.68
N SER A 159 8.08 -8.89 5.65
CA SER A 159 9.45 -8.38 5.60
C SER A 159 10.30 -8.99 4.48
N GLY A 160 9.98 -10.22 4.07
CA GLY A 160 10.68 -10.90 2.97
C GLY A 160 10.36 -10.32 1.59
N ALA A 161 9.13 -9.85 1.39
CA ALA A 161 8.71 -9.20 0.15
C ALA A 161 8.66 -7.67 0.25
N HIS A 162 8.82 -7.08 1.44
CA HIS A 162 8.57 -5.67 1.71
C HIS A 162 7.18 -5.21 1.21
N LEU A 163 6.16 -6.07 1.41
CA LEU A 163 4.78 -5.76 1.06
C LEU A 163 3.96 -5.47 2.32
N THR A 164 3.16 -4.40 2.29
CA THR A 164 2.17 -4.13 3.34
C THR A 164 0.77 -4.32 2.78
N TYR A 165 -0.08 -5.04 3.50
CA TYR A 165 -1.51 -5.16 3.23
C TYR A 165 -2.29 -4.58 4.40
N GLY A 166 -3.42 -3.96 4.15
CA GLY A 166 -4.25 -3.46 5.23
C GLY A 166 -5.43 -2.64 4.78
N TYR A 167 -6.09 -2.04 5.77
CA TYR A 167 -7.10 -1.05 5.53
C TYR A 167 -7.09 0.01 6.63
N GLN A 168 -7.44 1.24 6.25
CA GLN A 168 -7.46 2.38 7.15
C GLN A 168 -8.42 3.47 6.70
N GLN A 169 -8.58 4.49 7.53
CA GLN A 169 -9.39 5.65 7.19
C GLN A 169 -8.73 6.49 6.07
N LYS A 170 -9.55 6.95 5.13
CA LYS A 170 -9.15 7.82 4.01
C LYS A 170 -8.43 9.10 4.44
N ALA A 171 -8.77 9.62 5.62
CA ALA A 171 -8.17 10.82 6.18
C ALA A 171 -6.69 10.65 6.62
N TYR A 172 -6.15 9.43 6.60
CA TYR A 172 -4.80 9.12 7.05
C TYR A 172 -3.91 8.65 5.90
N ASN A 173 -2.63 8.99 5.97
CA ASN A 173 -1.65 8.52 5.00
C ASN A 173 -1.46 7.01 5.11
N PHE A 174 -1.48 6.31 3.98
CA PHE A 174 -1.32 4.86 3.90
C PHE A 174 0.01 4.53 3.22
N CYS A 175 0.51 3.30 3.41
CA CYS A 175 1.81 2.88 2.85
C CYS A 175 2.98 3.85 3.18
N PRO A 176 3.30 4.13 4.45
CA PRO A 176 4.48 4.92 4.76
C PRO A 176 5.71 4.26 4.15
N GLY A 177 6.50 5.02 3.39
CA GLY A 177 7.77 4.52 2.86
C GLY A 177 8.65 4.03 4.02
N SER A 178 9.35 2.92 3.82
CA SER A 178 10.41 2.46 4.72
C SER A 178 11.75 3.05 4.30
#